data_AF-A0A938B6X7-F1
#
_entry.id   AF-A0A938B6X7-F1
#
_cell.length_a   1.000
_cell.length_b   1.000
_cell.length_c   1.000
_cell.angle_alpha   90.00
_cell.angle_beta   90.00
_cell.angle_gamma   90.00
#
_symmetry.space_group_name_H-M   'P 1'
#
loop_
_entity.id
_entity.type
_entity.pdbx_description
1 polymer ?
#
loop_
_entity_poly.entity_id
_entity_poly.type
_entity_poly.pdbx_seq_one_letter_code
_entity_poly.pdbx_strand_id
1 'polypeptide(L)' 'MAMHRLSRHLVYGRHGMICSNSPLAASVGIQVLNDGGNAFDAALAVAAVETVVIVPMCGLGGDS' A
#
# COMPACT_ATOMS: atom_id res chain seq x y z
N MET A 1 -10.45 -26.16 20.73
CA MET A 1 -10.09 -24.83 20.22
C MET A 1 -9.76 -24.99 18.74
N ALA A 2 -10.69 -24.69 17.85
CA ALA A 2 -10.53 -24.95 16.41
C ALA A 2 -9.76 -23.78 15.77
N MET A 3 -8.60 -24.08 15.19
CA MET A 3 -7.79 -23.14 14.42
C MET A 3 -8.52 -22.80 13.13
N HIS A 4 -9.10 -21.60 13.05
CA HIS A 4 -9.67 -21.10 11.80
C HIS A 4 -8.55 -20.96 10.77
N ARG A 5 -8.60 -21.75 9.69
CA ARG A 5 -7.61 -21.69 8.62
C ARG A 5 -7.82 -20.40 7.84
N LEU A 6 -7.13 -19.33 8.23
CA LEU A 6 -7.13 -18.07 7.49
C LEU A 6 -6.55 -18.34 6.10
N SER A 7 -7.42 -18.34 5.09
CA SER A 7 -7.04 -18.49 3.68
C SER A 7 -7.19 -17.12 3.00
N ARG A 8 -6.08 -16.56 2.50
CA ARG A 8 -6.10 -15.37 1.64
C ARG A 8 -6.05 -15.81 0.18
N HIS A 9 -7.00 -15.37 -0.62
CA HIS A 9 -6.99 -15.62 -2.06
C HIS A 9 -5.90 -14.80 -2.74
N LEU A 10 -5.34 -15.32 -3.84
CA LEU A 10 -4.46 -14.55 -4.71
C LEU A 10 -5.27 -13.42 -5.36
N VAL A 11 -4.72 -12.22 -5.31
CA VAL A 11 -5.29 -11.03 -5.96
C VAL A 11 -4.52 -10.78 -7.25
N TYR A 12 -5.25 -10.39 -8.31
CA TYR A 12 -4.68 -10.04 -9.60
C TYR A 12 -5.12 -8.63 -10.01
N GLY A 13 -4.24 -7.86 -10.64
CA GLY A 13 -4.52 -6.52 -11.14
C GLY A 13 -4.09 -6.41 -12.60
N ARG A 14 -5.03 -6.14 -13.52
CA ARG A 14 -4.74 -6.06 -14.96
C ARG A 14 -4.02 -4.78 -15.36
N HIS A 15 -4.35 -3.67 -14.70
CA HIS A 15 -3.82 -2.34 -15.03
C HIS A 15 -2.94 -1.74 -13.92
N GLY A 16 -2.69 -2.52 -12.87
CA GLY A 16 -1.92 -2.09 -11.70
C GLY A 16 -2.36 -2.81 -10.43
N MET A 17 -1.49 -2.81 -9.43
CA MET A 17 -1.72 -3.35 -8.10
C MET A 17 -0.90 -2.56 -7.10
N ILE A 18 -1.49 -2.28 -5.93
CA ILE A 18 -0.79 -1.69 -4.79
C ILE A 18 -0.91 -2.64 -3.61
N CYS A 19 0.22 -2.88 -2.95
CA CYS A 19 0.32 -3.68 -1.73
C CYS A 19 0.94 -2.81 -0.64
N SER A 20 0.26 -2.68 0.49
CA SER A 20 0.77 -1.93 1.66
C SER A 20 0.25 -2.57 2.95
N ASN A 21 0.98 -2.34 4.03
CA ASN A 21 0.59 -2.75 5.38
C ASN A 21 -0.54 -1.87 5.95
N SER A 22 -0.89 -0.77 5.27
CA SER A 22 -2.04 0.07 5.58
C SER A 22 -3.04 0.06 4.42
N PRO A 23 -4.32 -0.27 4.69
CA PRO A 23 -5.37 -0.18 3.67
C PRO A 23 -5.59 1.26 3.19
N LEU A 24 -5.32 2.27 4.03
CA LEU A 24 -5.40 3.69 3.64
C LEU A 24 -4.30 4.04 2.63
N ALA A 25 -3.05 3.63 2.90
CA ALA A 25 -1.96 3.88 1.98
C ALA A 25 -2.17 3.14 0.65
N ALA A 26 -2.61 1.88 0.70
CA ALA A 26 -2.97 1.12 -0.50
C ALA A 26 -4.06 1.83 -1.33
N SER A 27 -5.10 2.37 -0.67
CA SER A 27 -6.18 3.08 -1.36
C SER A 27 -5.72 4.37 -2.05
N VAL A 28 -4.77 5.11 -1.48
CA VAL A 28 -4.19 6.30 -2.10
C VAL A 28 -3.36 5.93 -3.33
N GLY A 29 -2.56 4.86 -3.26
CA GLY A 29 -1.84 4.37 -4.43
C GLY A 29 -2.79 3.96 -5.57
N ILE A 30 -3.92 3.31 -5.25
CA ILE A 30 -4.97 2.96 -6.22
C ILE A 30 -5.58 4.23 -6.84
N GLN A 31 -5.84 5.28 -6.05
CA GLN A 31 -6.34 6.56 -6.57
C GLN A 31 -5.35 7.19 -7.55
N VAL A 32 -4.06 7.24 -7.22
CA VAL A 32 -3.03 7.80 -8.13
C VAL A 32 -2.95 7.04 -9.45
N LEU A 33 -3.05 5.70 -9.42
CA LEU A 33 -3.11 4.91 -10.66
C LEU A 33 -4.38 5.20 -11.48
N ASN A 34 -5.53 5.34 -10.81
CA ASN A 34 -6.80 5.68 -11.48
C ASN A 34 -6.78 7.09 -12.08
N ASP A 35 -6.05 8.02 -11.47
CA ASP A 35 -5.89 9.40 -11.93
C ASP A 35 -4.86 9.52 -13.08
N GLY A 36 -4.30 8.40 -13.55
CA GLY A 36 -3.38 8.34 -14.68
C GLY A 36 -1.90 8.45 -14.29
N GLY A 37 -1.59 8.45 -12.99
CA GLY A 37 -0.22 8.32 -12.49
C GLY A 37 0.38 6.96 -12.80
N ASN A 38 1.71 6.90 -12.85
CA ASN A 38 2.43 5.65 -13.07
C ASN A 38 2.74 4.93 -11.74
N ALA A 39 3.42 3.79 -11.82
CA ALA A 39 3.77 2.99 -10.64
C ALA A 39 4.69 3.72 -9.63
N PHE A 40 5.58 4.60 -10.10
CA PHE A 40 6.44 5.42 -9.25
C PHE A 40 5.66 6.52 -8.54
N ASP A 41 4.75 7.21 -9.24
CA ASP A 41 3.88 8.22 -8.64
C ASP A 41 3.04 7.61 -7.52
N ALA A 42 2.45 6.43 -7.79
CA ALA A 42 1.66 5.70 -6.81
C ALA A 42 2.51 5.24 -5.62
N ALA A 43 3.75 4.77 -5.85
CA ALA A 43 4.66 4.37 -4.77
C ALA A 43 5.05 5.55 -3.87
N LEU A 44 5.31 6.73 -4.44
CA LEU A 44 5.62 7.94 -3.66
C LEU A 44 4.41 8.38 -2.81
N ALA A 45 3.20 8.34 -3.38
CA ALA A 45 1.99 8.67 -2.63
C ALA A 45 1.72 7.68 -1.48
N VAL A 46 1.93 6.37 -1.71
CA VAL A 46 1.84 5.33 -0.68
C VAL A 46 2.86 5.61 0.43
N ALA A 47 4.12 5.82 0.09
CA ALA A 47 5.19 6.09 1.06
C ALA A 47 4.91 7.33 1.90
N ALA A 48 4.43 8.42 1.27
CA ALA A 48 4.06 9.65 1.97
C ALA A 48 2.94 9.40 2.99
N VAL A 49 1.89 8.67 2.63
CA VAL A 49 0.81 8.32 3.55
C VAL A 49 1.30 7.40 4.67
N GLU A 50 2.16 6.43 4.34
CA GLU A 50 2.75 5.50 5.31
C GLU A 50 3.52 6.21 6.44
N THR A 51 4.17 7.34 6.15
CA THR A 51 4.81 8.16 7.20
C THR A 51 3.86 8.63 8.31
N VAL A 52 2.56 8.63 8.04
CA VAL A 52 1.51 9.05 8.99
C VAL A 52 0.76 7.84 9.56
N VAL A 53 0.48 6.82 8.73
CA VAL A 53 -0.47 5.75 9.11
C VAL A 53 0.20 4.46 9.60
N ILE A 54 1.51 4.28 9.39
CA ILE A 54 2.25 3.10 9.89
C ILE A 54 3.45 3.46 10.77
N VAL A 55 3.36 4.55 11.54
CA VAL A 55 4.34 4.88 12.60
C VAL A 55 4.45 3.67 13.56
N PRO A 56 5.64 3.17 13.96
CA PRO A 56 7.03 3.62 13.77
C PRO A 56 7.80 2.94 12.61
N MET A 57 7.12 2.25 11.68
CA MET A 57 7.78 1.46 10.64
C MET A 57 8.32 2.33 9.49
N CYS A 58 7.57 3.34 9.07
CA CYS A 58 7.98 4.28 8.04
C CYS A 58 7.89 5.71 8.56
N GLY A 59 8.91 6.51 8.28
CA GLY A 59 8.98 7.92 8.67
C GLY A 59 9.82 8.72 7.70
N LEU A 60 9.67 10.05 7.72
CA LEU A 60 10.36 10.96 6.81
C LEU A 60 11.89 10.93 6.95
N GLY A 61 12.41 10.45 8.09
CA GLY A 61 13.85 10.40 8.38
C GLY A 61 14.61 9.30 7.62
N GLY A 62 13.91 8.28 7.11
CA GLY A 62 14.49 7.20 6.29
C GLY A 62 15.70 6.48 6.90
N ASP A 63 16.41 5.78 6.02
CA ASP A 63 17.76 5.24 6.25
C ASP A 63 18.81 6.21 5.66
N SER A 64 20.02 6.26 6.22
CA SER A 64 21.12 7.14 5.76
C SER A 64 21.91 6.60 4.58
#